data_AF-A0A0B2UPP7-F1
#
_entry.id   AF-A0A0B2UPP7-F1
#
_cell.length_a   1.000
_cell.length_b   1.000
_cell.length_c   1.000
_cell.angle_alpha   90.00
_cell.angle_beta   90.00
_cell.angle_gamma   90.00
#
_symmetry.space_group_name_H-M   'P 1'
#
loop_
_entity.id
_entity.type
_entity.pdbx_description
1 polymer ?
#
loop_
_entity_poly.entity_id
_entity_poly.type
_entity_poly.pdbx_seq_one_letter_code
_entity_poly.pdbx_strand_id
1 'polypeptide(L)'
;MSVDLLKICDPWAYYTQFLFESVYPDGRSISSFRPVSLQLPLKNALTYCSEFGVDSEIKSIPEVPITDLEGRTFIGMGITESASGSSVARQGGAMITARIEPFLGVSSDDTVIVPHIEATPVIPQRVVEDAEVLLKQLIEEEAFFKRDILLTANGRLMWILHLHILVRILSLHYVLHISWLSNC
;
A
#
# COMPACT_ATOMS: atom_id res chain seq x y z
N MET A 1 -33.33 -10.50 17.73
CA MET A 1 -32.98 -9.47 16.74
C MET A 1 -31.65 -9.87 16.12
N SER A 2 -31.48 -9.75 14.80
CA SER A 2 -30.20 -10.13 14.18
C SER A 2 -29.09 -9.18 14.63
N VAL A 3 -27.90 -9.73 14.87
CA VAL A 3 -26.69 -8.98 15.26
C VAL A 3 -26.39 -7.84 14.29
N ASP A 4 -26.75 -8.01 13.02
CA ASP A 4 -26.54 -7.01 11.97
C ASP A 4 -27.45 -5.79 12.09
N LEU A 5 -28.62 -5.89 12.74
CA LEU A 5 -29.47 -4.73 13.02
C LEU A 5 -28.87 -3.86 14.14
N LEU A 6 -28.28 -4.46 15.18
CA LEU A 6 -27.61 -3.70 16.25
C LEU A 6 -26.37 -2.96 15.75
N LYS A 7 -25.60 -3.59 14.85
CA LYS A 7 -24.47 -2.94 14.15
C LYS A 7 -24.87 -1.67 13.40
N ILE A 8 -26.12 -1.57 12.94
CA ILE A 8 -26.63 -0.44 12.16
C ILE A 8 -27.33 0.59 13.08
N CYS A 9 -28.14 0.14 14.04
CA CYS A 9 -28.96 1.00 14.86
C CYS A 9 -28.20 1.66 16.02
N ASP A 10 -27.27 0.95 16.66
CA ASP A 10 -26.41 1.50 17.71
C ASP A 10 -25.02 0.84 17.65
N PRO A 11 -24.18 1.28 16.69
CA PRO A 11 -22.84 0.75 16.53
C PRO A 11 -22.00 0.95 17.79
N TRP A 12 -22.17 2.07 18.49
CA TRP A 12 -21.37 2.40 19.67
C TRP A 12 -21.60 1.40 20.79
N ALA A 13 -22.86 1.15 21.17
CA ALA A 13 -23.18 0.14 22.19
C ALA A 13 -22.73 -1.25 21.75
N TYR A 14 -22.91 -1.59 20.47
CA TYR A 14 -22.47 -2.85 19.91
C TYR A 14 -20.96 -3.08 20.10
N TYR A 15 -20.11 -2.18 19.59
CA TYR A 15 -18.66 -2.35 19.65
C TYR A 15 -18.10 -2.20 21.07
N THR A 16 -18.68 -1.32 21.90
CA THR A 16 -18.20 -1.06 23.26
C THR A 16 -18.22 -2.32 24.12
N GLN A 17 -19.24 -3.17 23.98
CA GLN A 17 -19.30 -4.43 24.73
C GLN A 17 -18.10 -5.34 24.41
N PHE A 18 -17.78 -5.53 23.13
CA PHE A 18 -16.64 -6.36 22.72
C PHE A 18 -15.30 -5.76 23.20
N LEU A 19 -15.15 -4.44 23.15
CA LEU A 19 -13.95 -3.77 23.66
C LEU A 19 -13.76 -3.95 25.17
N PHE A 20 -14.84 -3.92 25.97
CA PHE A 20 -14.77 -4.26 27.40
C PHE A 20 -14.33 -5.71 27.63
N GLU A 21 -14.75 -6.62 26.76
CA GLU A 21 -14.35 -8.02 26.77
C GLU A 21 -12.93 -8.24 26.18
N SER A 22 -12.23 -7.18 25.77
CA SER A 22 -10.88 -7.21 25.17
C SER A 22 -10.78 -8.03 23.88
N VAL A 23 -11.89 -8.11 23.13
CA VAL A 23 -12.04 -8.90 21.91
C VAL A 23 -12.69 -8.02 20.84
N TYR A 24 -12.35 -8.22 19.56
CA TYR A 24 -13.05 -7.58 18.45
C TYR A 24 -14.29 -8.40 18.05
N PRO A 25 -15.30 -7.81 17.38
CA PRO A 25 -16.49 -8.56 16.97
C PRO A 25 -16.26 -9.72 15.99
N ASP A 26 -15.06 -9.80 15.39
CA ASP A 26 -14.62 -10.94 14.58
C ASP A 26 -13.89 -12.02 15.39
N GLY A 27 -13.92 -11.93 16.72
CA GLY A 27 -13.33 -12.90 17.66
C GLY A 27 -11.83 -12.72 17.88
N ARG A 28 -11.19 -11.72 17.26
CA ARG A 28 -9.74 -11.47 17.43
C ARG A 28 -9.45 -10.79 18.76
N SER A 29 -8.32 -11.12 19.38
CA SER A 29 -7.80 -10.36 20.54
C SER A 29 -7.47 -8.92 20.15
N ILE A 30 -7.57 -7.99 21.11
CA ILE A 30 -7.24 -6.57 20.90
C ILE A 30 -5.78 -6.35 20.42
N SER A 31 -4.86 -7.25 20.80
CA SER A 31 -3.45 -7.22 20.39
C SER A 31 -3.18 -7.91 19.05
N SER A 32 -4.21 -8.45 18.39
CA SER A 32 -4.07 -9.17 17.12
C SER A 32 -4.45 -8.30 15.94
N PHE A 33 -3.55 -8.18 14.96
CA PHE A 33 -3.86 -7.57 13.68
C PHE A 33 -4.87 -8.41 12.88
N ARG A 34 -5.55 -7.77 11.92
CA ARG A 34 -6.29 -8.51 10.88
C ARG A 34 -5.29 -9.19 9.96
N PRO A 35 -5.60 -10.36 9.37
CA PRO A 35 -4.77 -10.98 8.37
C PRO A 35 -4.41 -9.98 7.25
N VAL A 36 -3.12 -9.91 6.93
CA VAL A 36 -2.58 -9.08 5.85
C VAL A 36 -2.18 -10.01 4.71
N SER A 37 -2.56 -9.67 3.48
CA SER A 37 -1.97 -10.27 2.29
C SER A 37 -1.07 -9.27 1.59
N LEU A 38 0.12 -9.72 1.23
CA LEU A 38 1.12 -8.95 0.50
C LEU A 38 1.38 -9.65 -0.84
N GLN A 39 1.39 -8.88 -1.92
CA GLN A 39 1.77 -9.34 -3.24
C GLN A 39 2.88 -8.44 -3.76
N LEU A 40 3.94 -9.06 -4.26
CA LEU A 40 5.11 -8.39 -4.84
C LEU A 40 5.28 -8.85 -6.29
N PRO A 41 5.75 -7.98 -7.21
CA PRO A 41 6.23 -8.40 -8.51
C PRO A 41 7.34 -9.42 -8.35
N LEU A 42 7.21 -10.53 -9.07
CA LEU A 42 8.36 -11.38 -9.37
C LEU A 42 9.14 -10.72 -10.51
N LYS A 43 9.96 -9.72 -10.20
CA LYS A 43 11.05 -9.32 -11.11
C LYS A 43 12.23 -10.26 -10.87
N ASN A 44 12.23 -11.38 -11.60
CA ASN A 44 13.35 -12.29 -11.81
C ASN A 44 14.08 -12.83 -10.57
N ALA A 45 13.82 -14.10 -10.23
CA ALA A 45 14.73 -14.94 -9.44
C ALA A 45 16.10 -15.19 -10.12
N LEU A 46 16.47 -14.48 -11.20
CA LEU A 46 17.65 -14.72 -12.03
C LEU A 46 18.22 -13.45 -12.69
N THR A 47 18.44 -12.37 -11.96
CA THR A 47 19.33 -11.29 -12.45
C THR A 47 20.41 -11.00 -11.43
N TYR A 48 21.14 -12.06 -11.10
CA TYR A 48 22.52 -12.01 -10.65
C TYR A 48 23.30 -12.90 -11.61
N CYS A 49 23.70 -12.36 -12.76
CA CYS A 49 24.79 -12.90 -13.60
C CYS A 49 25.16 -11.90 -14.70
N SER A 50 26.37 -11.37 -14.56
CA SER A 50 27.34 -10.93 -15.58
C SER A 50 27.00 -9.82 -16.59
N GLU A 51 27.94 -8.87 -16.59
CA GLU A 51 28.47 -8.04 -17.69
C GLU A 51 28.33 -8.60 -19.11
N PHE A 52 28.39 -7.66 -20.07
CA PHE A 52 28.38 -7.78 -21.53
C PHE A 52 27.02 -7.75 -22.22
N GLY A 53 26.83 -6.68 -23.00
CA GLY A 53 25.63 -6.44 -23.80
C GLY A 53 25.47 -7.42 -24.95
N VAL A 54 24.23 -7.50 -25.44
CA VAL A 54 23.80 -7.56 -26.84
C VAL A 54 22.28 -7.42 -26.81
N ASP A 55 21.74 -6.64 -27.74
CA ASP A 55 20.31 -6.44 -27.99
C ASP A 55 19.55 -7.77 -27.98
N SER A 56 18.49 -7.86 -27.18
CA SER A 56 17.50 -8.94 -27.31
C SER A 56 16.10 -8.42 -27.07
N GLU A 57 15.30 -8.53 -28.12
CA GLU A 57 13.87 -8.30 -28.20
C GLU A 57 13.13 -8.95 -27.03
N ILE A 58 12.46 -8.13 -26.23
CA ILE A 58 11.60 -8.59 -25.14
C ILE A 58 10.34 -9.19 -25.77
N LYS A 59 10.29 -10.53 -25.88
CA LYS A 59 9.02 -11.23 -26.09
C LYS A 59 8.21 -11.14 -24.79
N SER A 60 7.10 -10.43 -24.84
CA SER A 60 6.11 -10.38 -23.77
C SER A 60 5.68 -11.80 -23.40
N ILE A 61 5.81 -12.13 -22.12
CA ILE A 61 5.24 -13.35 -21.54
C ILE A 61 3.73 -13.12 -21.46
N PRO A 62 2.87 -14.08 -21.88
CA PRO A 62 1.43 -13.88 -21.85
C PRO A 62 0.96 -13.76 -20.39
N GLU A 63 0.17 -12.72 -20.13
CA GLU A 63 -0.53 -12.49 -18.86
C GLU A 63 -1.26 -13.78 -18.45
N VAL A 64 -0.89 -14.38 -17.32
CA VAL A 64 -1.58 -15.57 -16.79
C VAL A 64 -2.76 -15.07 -15.95
N PRO A 65 -4.02 -15.26 -16.39
CA PRO A 65 -5.17 -14.95 -15.55
C PRO A 65 -5.20 -15.88 -14.33
N ILE A 66 -5.34 -15.31 -13.14
CA ILE A 66 -5.60 -16.07 -11.91
C ILE A 66 -7.12 -16.07 -11.71
N THR A 67 -7.73 -17.25 -11.84
CA THR A 67 -9.15 -17.49 -11.55
C THR A 67 -9.33 -17.94 -10.11
N ASP A 68 -10.33 -17.40 -9.41
CA ASP A 68 -10.77 -17.96 -8.13
C ASP A 68 -11.57 -19.26 -8.31
N LEU A 69 -11.91 -19.91 -7.19
CA LEU A 69 -12.74 -21.13 -7.16
C LEU A 69 -14.16 -20.92 -7.73
N GLU A 70 -14.58 -19.67 -7.96
CA GLU A 70 -15.85 -19.31 -8.60
C GLU A 70 -15.71 -18.98 -10.10
N GLY A 71 -14.51 -19.16 -10.69
CA GLY A 71 -14.27 -18.93 -12.11
C GLY A 71 -14.21 -17.45 -12.50
N ARG A 72 -13.98 -16.54 -11.55
CA ARG A 72 -13.80 -15.11 -11.84
C ARG A 72 -12.35 -14.81 -12.16
N THR A 73 -12.11 -14.34 -13.37
CA THR A 73 -10.79 -13.89 -13.84
C THR A 73 -10.41 -12.59 -13.14
N PHE A 74 -9.42 -12.63 -12.23
CA PHE A 74 -8.79 -11.43 -11.73
C PHE A 74 -7.64 -11.07 -12.66
N ILE A 75 -7.78 -9.98 -13.42
CA ILE A 75 -6.62 -9.26 -13.96
C ILE A 75 -5.75 -8.92 -12.74
N GLY A 76 -4.47 -9.29 -12.77
CA GLY A 76 -3.52 -9.08 -11.66
C GLY A 76 -3.47 -7.62 -11.21
N MET A 77 -4.38 -7.24 -10.31
CA MET A 77 -4.58 -5.86 -9.91
C MET A 77 -3.43 -5.42 -9.00
N GLY A 78 -2.52 -4.63 -9.55
CA GLY A 78 -1.67 -3.71 -8.80
C GLY A 78 -0.17 -4.00 -8.85
N ILE A 79 0.29 -4.98 -9.62
CA ILE A 79 1.71 -5.15 -9.91
C ILE A 79 2.02 -4.40 -11.20
N THR A 80 2.84 -3.35 -11.10
CA THR A 80 3.29 -2.58 -12.27
C THR A 80 4.66 -3.09 -12.70
N GLU A 81 4.71 -3.88 -13.78
CA GLU A 81 5.95 -4.46 -14.30
C GLU A 81 6.95 -3.40 -14.79
N SER A 82 6.48 -2.22 -15.19
CA SER A 82 7.35 -1.11 -15.60
C SER A 82 8.00 -0.38 -14.41
N ALA A 83 7.48 -0.51 -13.19
CA ALA A 83 8.01 0.18 -12.02
C ALA A 83 9.24 -0.54 -11.45
N SER A 84 10.23 0.18 -10.95
CA SER A 84 11.45 -0.43 -10.36
C SER A 84 11.15 -1.22 -9.09
N GLY A 85 10.08 -0.86 -8.37
CA GLY A 85 9.45 -1.68 -7.35
C GLY A 85 7.95 -1.45 -7.34
N SER A 86 7.17 -2.48 -7.07
CA SER A 86 5.74 -2.34 -6.77
C SER A 86 5.30 -3.32 -5.69
N SER A 87 4.18 -3.07 -5.05
CA SER A 87 3.59 -3.99 -4.08
C SER A 87 2.10 -3.71 -3.93
N VAL A 88 1.35 -4.74 -3.54
CA VAL A 88 -0.05 -4.63 -3.16
C VAL A 88 -0.22 -5.25 -1.79
N ALA A 89 -0.75 -4.47 -0.85
CA ALA A 89 -1.12 -4.91 0.47
C ALA A 89 -2.63 -4.88 0.63
N ARG A 90 -3.22 -5.89 1.28
CA ARG A 90 -4.64 -5.88 1.65
C ARG A 90 -4.77 -6.23 3.12
N GLN A 91 -5.56 -5.46 3.83
CA GLN A 91 -5.88 -5.71 5.23
C GLN A 91 -7.29 -5.20 5.54
N GLY A 92 -8.13 -6.06 6.12
CA GLY A 92 -9.42 -5.62 6.68
C GLY A 92 -10.39 -4.94 5.71
N GLY A 93 -10.36 -5.27 4.42
CA GLY A 93 -11.20 -4.62 3.41
C GLY A 93 -10.63 -3.34 2.81
N ALA A 94 -9.44 -2.91 3.25
CA ALA A 94 -8.64 -1.91 2.56
C ALA A 94 -7.59 -2.58 1.66
N MET A 95 -7.24 -1.90 0.57
CA MET A 95 -6.17 -2.25 -0.35
C MET A 95 -5.27 -1.04 -0.53
N ILE A 96 -3.97 -1.27 -0.44
CA ILE A 96 -2.94 -0.28 -0.72
C ILE A 96 -2.08 -0.83 -1.85
N THR A 97 -1.88 -0.02 -2.87
CA THR A 97 -0.87 -0.28 -3.91
C THR A 97 0.24 0.73 -3.74
N ALA A 98 1.49 0.27 -3.73
CA ALA A 98 2.65 1.15 -3.73
C ALA A 98 3.53 0.84 -4.94
N ARG A 99 4.06 1.89 -5.59
CA ARG A 99 5.08 1.74 -6.64
C ARG A 99 6.17 2.80 -6.48
N ILE A 100 7.37 2.42 -6.89
CA ILE A 100 8.57 3.23 -6.79
C ILE A 100 9.11 3.51 -8.19
N GLU A 101 9.28 4.78 -8.49
CA GLU A 101 9.87 5.29 -9.71
C GLU A 101 11.15 6.08 -9.36
N PRO A 102 12.34 5.54 -9.66
CA PRO A 102 13.60 6.20 -9.36
C PRO A 102 13.99 7.19 -10.45
N PHE A 103 14.48 8.35 -10.05
CA PHE A 103 14.99 9.41 -10.92
C PHE A 103 16.40 9.76 -10.50
N LEU A 104 17.30 10.00 -11.46
CA LEU A 104 18.66 10.42 -11.16
C LEU A 104 18.74 11.94 -11.20
N GLY A 105 19.10 12.55 -10.07
CA GLY A 105 19.28 13.99 -9.92
C GLY A 105 20.70 14.37 -9.53
N VAL A 106 20.99 15.67 -9.57
CA VAL A 106 22.20 16.21 -8.93
C VAL A 106 22.04 16.03 -7.42
N SER A 107 23.12 15.63 -6.75
CA SER A 107 23.10 15.53 -5.29
C SER A 107 22.76 16.89 -4.67
N SER A 108 21.67 16.95 -3.92
CA SER A 108 21.28 18.08 -3.07
C SER A 108 21.08 17.60 -1.64
N ASP A 109 20.64 18.48 -0.74
CA ASP A 109 20.22 18.12 0.62
C ASP A 109 18.69 17.90 0.71
N ASP A 110 17.96 17.97 -0.42
CA ASP A 110 16.50 17.83 -0.46
C ASP A 110 16.04 16.40 -0.17
N THR A 111 14.76 16.21 0.13
CA THR A 111 14.19 14.91 0.45
C THR A 111 14.40 13.89 -0.69
N VAL A 112 14.97 12.73 -0.37
CA VAL A 112 15.25 11.67 -1.36
C VAL A 112 14.07 10.78 -1.68
N ILE A 113 13.03 10.79 -0.85
CA ILE A 113 11.77 10.10 -1.10
C ILE A 113 10.69 11.16 -1.27
N VAL A 114 10.02 11.16 -2.43
CA VAL A 114 8.93 12.06 -2.74
C VAL A 114 7.62 11.26 -2.70
N PRO A 115 6.84 11.33 -1.61
CA PRO A 115 5.58 10.61 -1.51
C PRO A 115 4.48 11.28 -2.32
N HIS A 116 3.72 10.46 -3.04
CA HIS A 116 2.50 10.85 -3.75
C HIS A 116 1.37 9.94 -3.28
N ILE A 117 0.50 10.42 -2.41
CA ILE A 117 -0.60 9.62 -1.87
C ILE A 117 -1.91 9.98 -2.58
N GLU A 118 -2.50 8.99 -3.22
CA GLU A 118 -3.83 9.08 -3.82
C GLU A 118 -4.78 8.16 -3.07
N ALA A 119 -6.01 8.61 -2.84
CA ALA A 119 -7.02 7.82 -2.16
C ALA A 119 -8.33 7.87 -2.92
N THR A 120 -9.11 6.78 -2.85
CA THR A 120 -10.48 6.79 -3.37
C THR A 120 -11.31 7.90 -2.68
N PRO A 121 -12.20 8.62 -3.38
CA PRO A 121 -12.92 9.79 -2.84
C PRO A 121 -13.76 9.54 -1.57
N VAL A 122 -14.03 8.28 -1.26
CA VAL A 122 -14.73 7.87 -0.04
C VAL A 122 -13.89 8.04 1.22
N ILE A 123 -12.57 8.14 1.07
CA ILE A 123 -11.63 8.34 2.16
C ILE A 123 -11.54 9.85 2.41
N PRO A 124 -11.79 10.33 3.64
CA PRO A 124 -11.71 11.75 3.95
C PRO A 124 -10.30 12.30 3.71
N GLN A 125 -10.21 13.47 3.07
CA GLN A 125 -8.93 14.11 2.72
C GLN A 125 -8.02 14.32 3.94
N ARG A 126 -8.59 14.68 5.11
CA ARG A 126 -7.85 14.81 6.38
C ARG A 126 -7.01 13.59 6.72
N VAL A 127 -7.52 12.38 6.44
CA VAL A 127 -6.81 11.12 6.74
C VAL A 127 -5.62 10.92 5.81
N VAL A 128 -5.75 11.38 4.55
CA VAL A 128 -4.67 11.34 3.56
C VAL A 128 -3.57 12.32 3.94
N GLU A 129 -3.95 13.54 4.35
CA GLU A 129 -3.03 14.58 4.81
C GLU A 129 -2.27 14.15 6.06
N ASP A 130 -2.95 13.57 7.05
CA ASP A 130 -2.32 13.02 8.25
C ASP A 130 -1.30 11.92 7.89
N ALA A 131 -1.66 11.03 6.96
CA ALA A 131 -0.76 9.98 6.48
C ALA A 131 0.48 10.55 5.75
N GLU A 132 0.32 11.60 4.95
CA GLU A 132 1.44 12.29 4.31
C GLU A 132 2.38 12.93 5.33
N VAL A 133 1.84 13.57 6.38
CA VAL A 133 2.65 14.19 7.44
C VAL A 133 3.47 13.12 8.16
N LEU A 134 2.86 12.02 8.55
CA LEU A 134 3.56 10.91 9.20
C LEU A 134 4.64 10.30 8.29
N LEU A 135 4.34 10.14 7.00
CA LEU A 135 5.31 9.61 6.05
C LEU A 135 6.50 10.56 5.86
N LYS A 136 6.27 11.87 5.77
CA LYS A 136 7.33 12.88 5.71
C LYS A 136 8.22 12.83 6.94
N GLN A 137 7.65 12.73 8.13
CA GLN A 137 8.42 12.57 9.37
C GLN A 137 9.30 11.32 9.35
N LEU A 138 8.78 10.17 8.90
CA LEU A 138 9.58 8.94 8.79
C LEU A 138 10.73 9.06 7.78
N ILE A 139 10.52 9.84 6.71
CA ILE A 139 11.56 10.10 5.71
C ILE A 139 12.65 11.02 6.28
N GLU A 140 12.25 12.10 6.96
CA GLU A 140 13.16 13.08 7.59
C GLU A 140 14.03 12.44 8.67
N GLU A 141 13.47 11.50 9.44
CA GLU A 141 14.17 10.74 10.47
C GLU A 141 15.02 9.57 9.90
N GLU A 142 15.13 9.44 8.58
CA GLU A 142 15.85 8.37 7.89
C GLU A 142 15.42 6.95 8.35
N ALA A 143 14.13 6.77 8.68
CA ALA A 143 13.63 5.53 9.27
C ALA A 143 13.67 4.33 8.30
N PHE A 144 13.72 4.58 7.00
CA PHE A 144 13.75 3.53 5.96
C PHE A 144 15.17 3.11 5.60
N PHE A 145 16.04 4.07 5.35
CA PHE A 145 17.44 3.87 5.00
C PHE A 145 18.24 5.17 5.16
N LYS A 146 19.56 5.04 5.24
CA LYS A 146 20.48 6.18 5.27
C LYS A 146 20.64 6.82 3.88
N ARG A 147 20.65 8.15 3.81
CA ARG A 147 20.68 8.91 2.54
C ARG A 147 21.85 8.53 1.63
N ASP A 148 23.00 8.21 2.22
CA ASP A 148 24.25 7.90 1.53
C ASP A 148 24.15 6.69 0.58
N ILE A 149 23.23 5.76 0.83
CA ILE A 149 23.03 4.59 -0.05
C ILE A 149 22.53 4.96 -1.45
N LEU A 150 21.92 6.15 -1.61
CA LEU A 150 21.38 6.63 -2.87
C LEU A 150 22.37 7.48 -3.66
N LEU A 151 23.56 7.76 -3.11
CA LEU A 151 24.61 8.48 -3.80
C LEU A 151 25.28 7.60 -4.86
N THR A 152 25.58 8.20 -6.00
CA THR A 152 26.34 7.57 -7.08
C THR A 152 27.26 8.58 -7.75
N ALA A 153 28.05 8.13 -8.74
CA ALA A 153 29.01 8.96 -9.46
C ALA A 153 29.92 9.78 -8.52
N ASN A 154 30.49 9.12 -7.51
CA ASN A 154 31.34 9.71 -6.47
C ASN A 154 30.65 10.86 -5.70
N GLY A 155 29.36 10.73 -5.43
CA GLY A 155 28.58 11.71 -4.65
C GLY A 155 28.07 12.89 -5.47
N ARG A 156 28.26 12.90 -6.80
CA ARG A 156 27.74 13.98 -7.67
C ARG A 156 26.27 13.82 -8.00
N LEU A 157 25.82 12.57 -8.10
CA LEU A 157 24.45 12.24 -8.47
C LEU A 157 23.80 11.46 -7.33
N MET A 158 22.48 11.57 -7.25
CA MET A 158 21.68 10.92 -6.23
C MET A 158 20.39 10.39 -6.84
N TRP A 159 19.99 9.19 -6.42
CA TRP A 159 18.68 8.66 -6.73
C TRP A 159 17.60 9.33 -5.89
N ILE A 160 16.58 9.86 -6.55
CA ILE A 160 15.36 10.41 -5.97
C ILE A 160 14.25 9.38 -6.22
N LEU A 161 13.58 8.94 -5.17
CA LEU A 161 12.57 7.89 -5.22
C LEU A 161 11.18 8.51 -5.16
N HIS A 162 10.46 8.50 -6.26
CA HIS A 162 9.05 8.87 -6.27
C HIS A 162 8.23 7.68 -5.81
N LEU A 163 7.62 7.81 -4.62
CA LEU A 163 6.82 6.77 -3.97
C LEU A 163 5.35 7.08 -4.19
N HIS A 164 4.72 6.37 -5.12
CA HIS A 164 3.29 6.51 -5.39
C HIS A 164 2.51 5.48 -4.58
N ILE A 165 1.60 5.95 -3.74
CA ILE A 165 0.75 5.15 -2.87
C ILE A 165 -0.71 5.39 -3.27
N LEU A 166 -1.43 4.32 -3.57
CA LEU A 166 -2.86 4.37 -3.87
C LEU A 166 -3.64 3.60 -2.82
N VAL A 167 -4.57 4.27 -2.14
CA VAL A 167 -5.42 3.70 -1.11
C VAL A 167 -6.84 3.48 -1.63
N ARG A 168 -7.36 2.26 -1.48
CA ARG A 168 -8.70 1.86 -1.92
C ARG A 168 -9.44 1.10 -0.83
N ILE A 169 -10.76 1.28 -0.77
CA ILE A 169 -11.65 0.46 0.05
C ILE A 169 -12.33 -0.57 -0.86
N LEU A 170 -12.19 -1.85 -0.53
CA LEU A 170 -12.72 -2.98 -1.32
C LEU A 170 -14.12 -3.43 -0.87
N SER A 171 -14.59 -3.01 0.30
CA SER A 171 -15.86 -3.48 0.87
C SER A 171 -16.83 -2.34 1.13
N LEU A 172 -18.03 -2.44 0.54
CA LEU A 172 -19.16 -1.52 0.76
C LEU A 172 -19.60 -1.43 2.23
N HIS A 173 -19.36 -2.47 3.04
CA HIS A 173 -19.65 -2.45 4.47
C HIS A 173 -18.82 -1.38 5.23
N TYR A 174 -17.64 -1.03 4.73
CA TYR A 174 -16.77 0.01 5.33
C TYR A 174 -17.10 1.43 4.87
N VAL A 175 -17.69 1.58 3.67
CA VAL A 175 -18.10 2.87 3.10
C VAL A 175 -19.18 3.53 3.96
N LEU A 176 -20.13 2.74 4.49
CA LEU A 176 -21.17 3.22 5.38
C LEU A 176 -20.63 3.67 6.75
N HIS A 177 -19.54 3.05 7.21
CA HIS A 177 -18.93 3.34 8.52
C HIS A 177 -18.08 4.62 8.52
N ILE A 178 -17.38 4.92 7.41
CA ILE A 178 -16.55 6.13 7.27
C ILE A 178 -17.40 7.38 7.02
N SER A 179 -18.50 7.23 6.29
CA SER A 179 -19.47 8.31 6.06
C SER A 179 -20.10 8.82 7.37
N TRP A 180 -20.22 7.96 8.39
CA TRP A 180 -20.72 8.34 9.72
C TRP A 180 -19.68 9.06 10.57
N LEU A 181 -18.42 8.60 10.59
CA LEU A 181 -17.31 9.25 11.34
C LEU A 181 -16.91 10.63 10.80
N SER A 182 -17.36 10.97 9.59
CA SER A 182 -17.09 12.27 8.95
C SER A 182 -18.17 13.32 9.21
N ASN A 183 -19.31 12.90 9.79
CA ASN A 183 -20.45 13.77 10.15
C ASN A 183 -20.54 14.06 11.66
N CYS A 184 -19.46 13.81 12.41
CA CYS A 184 -19.30 14.17 13.81
C CYS A 184 -18.07 15.07 13.99
#